data_AF-A0A822HB12-F1
#
_entry.id   AF-A0A822HB12-F1
#
_cell.length_a   1.000
_cell.length_b   1.000
_cell.length_c   1.000
_cell.angle_alpha   90.00
_cell.angle_beta   90.00
_cell.angle_gamma   90.00
#
_symmetry.space_group_name_H-M   'P 1'
#
loop_
_entity.id
_entity.type
_entity.pdbx_description
1 polymer ?
#
loop_
_entity_poly.entity_id
_entity_poly.type
_entity_poly.pdbx_seq_one_letter_code
_entity_poly.pdbx_strand_id
1 'polypeptide(L)'
;MTVIHPHYGILAGRIAVSNLHKETKALFSEVMTDLYNHKDPDFNTDAPIISEETYNIVMANAEKLNAAVKHERDIDFNYFDFK
;
A
#
# COMPACT_ATOMS: atom_id res chain seq x y z
N MET A 1 -26.52 -0.73 5.40
CA MET A 1 -26.84 -1.56 4.21
C MET A 1 -26.28 -2.98 4.31
N THR A 2 -25.17 -3.22 5.01
CA THR A 2 -24.71 -4.58 5.40
C THR A 2 -25.73 -5.37 6.21
N VAL A 3 -26.58 -4.68 6.98
CA VAL A 3 -27.71 -5.27 7.73
C VAL A 3 -28.80 -5.85 6.80
N ILE A 4 -28.82 -5.46 5.51
CA ILE A 4 -29.82 -5.90 4.52
C ILE A 4 -29.37 -7.21 3.84
N HIS A 5 -28.09 -7.29 3.45
CA HIS A 5 -27.51 -8.50 2.88
C HIS A 5 -26.00 -8.55 3.16
N PRO A 6 -25.44 -9.68 3.65
CA PRO A 6 -24.03 -9.77 4.04
C PRO A 6 -23.06 -9.49 2.88
N HIS A 7 -23.45 -9.78 1.63
CA HIS A 7 -22.61 -9.52 0.45
C HIS A 7 -22.36 -8.02 0.16
N TYR A 8 -23.14 -7.09 0.72
CA TYR A 8 -22.87 -5.66 0.56
C TYR A 8 -21.57 -5.23 1.25
N GLY A 9 -21.16 -5.92 2.33
CA GLY A 9 -19.88 -5.66 2.99
C GLY A 9 -18.70 -6.06 2.11
N ILE A 10 -18.80 -7.23 1.49
CA ILE A 10 -17.79 -7.76 0.55
C ILE A 10 -17.67 -6.84 -0.68
N LEU A 11 -18.81 -6.38 -1.23
CA LEU A 11 -18.81 -5.45 -2.36
C LEU A 11 -18.15 -4.11 -1.98
N ALA A 12 -18.47 -3.56 -0.82
CA ALA A 12 -17.87 -2.32 -0.34
C ALA A 12 -16.35 -2.46 -0.14
N GLY A 13 -15.89 -3.58 0.43
CA GLY A 13 -14.47 -3.89 0.59
C GLY A 13 -13.74 -3.93 -0.75
N ARG A 14 -14.31 -4.65 -1.73
CA ARG A 14 -13.76 -4.73 -3.10
C ARG A 14 -13.66 -3.37 -3.79
N ILE A 15 -14.68 -2.51 -3.65
CA ILE A 15 -14.65 -1.16 -4.22
C ILE A 15 -13.55 -0.32 -3.56
N ALA A 16 -13.42 -0.39 -2.23
CA ALA A 16 -12.42 0.37 -1.49
C ALA A 16 -10.99 -0.05 -1.87
N VAL A 17 -10.71 -1.35 -1.91
CA VAL A 17 -9.41 -1.90 -2.33
C VAL A 17 -9.12 -1.56 -3.79
N SER A 18 -10.12 -1.67 -4.68
CA SER A 18 -9.94 -1.30 -6.09
C SER A 18 -9.60 0.18 -6.27
N ASN A 19 -10.17 1.07 -5.46
CA ASN A 19 -9.82 2.47 -5.48
C ASN A 19 -8.41 2.71 -4.95
N LEU A 20 -8.01 2.04 -3.85
CA LEU A 20 -6.64 2.11 -3.33
C LEU A 20 -5.62 1.70 -4.38
N HIS A 21 -5.83 0.58 -5.09
CA HIS A 21 -4.93 0.12 -6.15
C HIS A 21 -4.83 1.10 -7.33
N LYS A 22 -5.82 1.97 -7.56
CA LYS A 22 -5.77 3.01 -8.61
C LYS A 22 -4.99 4.25 -8.17
N GLU A 23 -4.98 4.55 -6.87
CA GLU A 23 -4.32 5.73 -6.31
C GLU A 23 -2.88 5.44 -5.86
N THR A 24 -2.45 4.18 -5.86
CA THR A 24 -1.13 3.74 -5.38
C THR A 24 -0.28 3.13 -6.50
N LYS A 25 1.04 3.15 -6.32
CA LYS A 25 1.99 2.52 -7.24
C LYS A 25 1.97 0.99 -7.06
N ALA A 26 2.07 0.27 -8.17
CA ALA A 26 2.00 -1.21 -8.16
C ALA A 26 3.28 -1.88 -7.65
N LEU A 27 4.45 -1.23 -7.79
CA LEU A 27 5.74 -1.79 -7.41
C LEU A 27 6.12 -1.39 -5.99
N PHE A 28 6.41 -2.39 -5.17
CA PHE A 28 6.79 -2.19 -3.77
C PHE A 28 8.06 -1.34 -3.62
N SER A 29 9.08 -1.57 -4.45
CA SER A 29 10.32 -0.79 -4.44
C SER A 29 10.10 0.69 -4.76
N GLU A 30 9.16 1.03 -5.63
CA GLU A 30 8.85 2.43 -5.96
C GLU A 30 8.22 3.15 -4.78
N VAL A 31 7.28 2.50 -4.08
CA VAL A 31 6.67 3.04 -2.86
C VAL A 31 7.72 3.26 -1.78
N MET A 32 8.65 2.32 -1.60
CA MET A 32 9.75 2.47 -0.64
C MET A 32 10.69 3.63 -1.00
N THR A 33 10.87 3.89 -2.29
CA THR A 33 11.65 5.05 -2.76
C THR A 33 10.96 6.37 -2.44
N ASP A 34 9.63 6.45 -2.60
CA ASP A 34 8.85 7.64 -2.23
C ASP A 34 8.89 7.89 -0.71
N LEU A 35 8.80 6.83 0.09
CA LEU A 35 8.86 6.90 1.56
C LEU A 35 10.24 7.33 2.06
N TYR A 36 11.31 6.91 1.38
CA TYR A 36 12.67 7.33 1.69
C TYR A 36 12.92 8.79 1.31
N ASN A 37 12.46 9.21 0.13
CA ASN A 37 12.59 10.59 -0.35
C ASN A 37 11.51 11.53 0.20
N HIS A 38 10.77 11.10 1.23
CA HIS A 38 9.73 11.91 1.83
C HIS A 38 10.33 13.18 2.42
N LYS A 39 9.66 14.31 2.13
CA LYS A 39 10.01 15.62 2.65
C LYS A 39 8.83 16.15 3.43
N ASP A 40 9.14 16.76 4.57
CA ASP A 40 8.14 17.42 5.39
C ASP A 40 7.50 18.55 4.56
N PRO A 41 6.18 18.55 4.35
CA PRO A 41 5.52 19.54 3.51
C PRO A 41 5.56 20.96 4.10
N ASP A 42 5.70 21.10 5.42
CA ASP A 42 5.69 22.38 6.11
C ASP A 42 7.07 23.02 6.14
N PHE A 43 8.12 22.22 6.30
CA PHE A 43 9.50 22.70 6.46
C PHE A 43 10.40 22.41 5.27
N ASN A 44 9.95 21.61 4.30
CA ASN A 44 10.70 21.14 3.13
C ASN A 44 12.07 20.52 3.49
N THR A 45 12.17 19.96 4.69
CA THR A 45 13.33 19.24 5.19
C THR A 45 13.20 17.76 4.87
N ASP A 46 14.33 17.10 4.65
CA ASP A 46 14.36 15.66 4.41
C ASP A 46 13.88 14.94 5.68
N ALA A 47 12.75 14.25 5.56
CA ALA A 47 12.08 13.54 6.64
C ALA A 47 11.78 12.10 6.18
N PRO A 48 12.82 11.26 5.97
CA PRO A 48 12.64 9.91 5.50
C PRO A 48 11.78 9.11 6.49
N ILE A 49 10.74 8.46 5.99
CA ILE A 49 9.83 7.65 6.81
C ILE A 49 10.47 6.28 7.12
N ILE A 50 11.38 5.83 6.25
CA ILE A 50 12.11 4.56 6.39
C ILE A 50 13.60 4.80 6.60
N SER A 51 14.26 3.91 7.32
CA SER A 51 15.70 3.98 7.52
C SER A 51 16.48 3.69 6.23
N GLU A 52 17.65 4.30 6.09
CA GLU A 52 18.56 4.07 4.96
C GLU A 52 18.98 2.59 4.85
N GLU A 53 19.19 1.92 5.98
CA GLU A 53 19.51 0.49 6.00
C GLU A 53 18.38 -0.33 5.38
N THR A 54 17.13 -0.08 5.78
CA THR A 54 15.96 -0.77 5.23
C THR A 54 15.82 -0.49 3.74
N TYR A 55 15.98 0.76 3.32
CA TYR A 55 15.91 1.15 1.91
C TYR A 55 16.96 0.41 1.07
N ASN A 56 18.21 0.36 1.52
CA ASN A 56 19.30 -0.31 0.82
C ASN A 56 19.05 -1.81 0.69
N ILE A 57 18.55 -2.48 1.73
CA ILE A 57 18.19 -3.91 1.69
C ILE A 57 17.07 -4.15 0.68
N VAL A 58 16.04 -3.30 0.67
CA VAL A 58 14.92 -3.41 -0.26
C VAL A 58 15.40 -3.22 -1.70
N MET A 59 16.20 -2.18 -1.97
CA MET A 59 16.71 -1.90 -3.32
C MET A 59 17.66 -2.99 -3.82
N ALA A 60 18.52 -3.55 -2.96
CA ALA A 60 19.38 -4.67 -3.31
C ALA A 60 18.60 -5.96 -3.66
N ASN A 61 17.35 -6.08 -3.19
CA ASN A 61 16.50 -7.26 -3.41
C ASN A 61 15.21 -6.91 -4.17
N ALA A 62 15.18 -5.78 -4.89
CA ALA A 62 13.95 -5.20 -5.42
C ALA A 62 13.16 -6.16 -6.31
N GLU A 63 13.81 -6.85 -7.26
CA GLU A 63 13.12 -7.80 -8.15
C GLU A 63 12.45 -8.94 -7.37
N LYS A 64 13.17 -9.51 -6.40
CA LYS A 64 12.67 -10.62 -5.59
C LYS A 64 11.50 -10.20 -4.71
N LEU A 65 11.59 -9.01 -4.10
CA LEU A 65 10.53 -8.47 -3.25
C LEU A 65 9.30 -8.06 -4.06
N ASN A 66 9.50 -7.37 -5.18
CA ASN A 66 8.40 -6.99 -6.08
C ASN A 66 7.64 -8.21 -6.61
N ALA A 67 8.35 -9.29 -6.97
CA ALA A 67 7.71 -10.53 -7.43
C ALA A 67 7.03 -11.33 -6.30
N ALA A 68 7.46 -11.16 -5.06
CA ALA A 68 6.89 -11.86 -3.91
C ALA A 68 5.55 -11.26 -3.45
N VAL A 69 5.30 -9.98 -3.72
CA VAL A 69 4.08 -9.27 -3.34
C VAL A 69 2.92 -9.70 -4.25
N LYS A 70 1.80 -10.12 -3.64
CA LYS A 70 0.58 -10.57 -4.34
C LYS A 70 -0.60 -9.69 -3.95
N HIS A 71 -0.88 -8.67 -4.76
CA HIS A 71 -1.97 -7.68 -4.56
C HIS A 71 -3.38 -8.29 -4.57
N GLU A 72 -3.54 -9.50 -5.12
CA GLU A 72 -4.82 -10.22 -5.09
C GLU A 72 -5.32 -10.49 -3.67
N ARG A 73 -4.40 -10.62 -2.70
CA ARG A 73 -4.73 -10.87 -1.28
C ARG A 73 -5.42 -9.70 -0.61
N ASP A 74 -5.32 -8.50 -1.17
CA ASP A 74 -5.96 -7.31 -0.58
C ASP A 74 -7.50 -7.40 -0.70
N ILE A 75 -8.01 -8.19 -1.65
CA ILE A 75 -9.45 -8.39 -1.86
C ILE A 75 -10.09 -9.25 -0.77
N ASP A 76 -9.27 -10.00 -0.01
CA ASP A 76 -9.75 -10.87 1.06
C ASP A 76 -10.12 -10.09 2.33
N PHE A 77 -9.72 -8.82 2.45
CA PHE A 77 -10.11 -7.96 3.56
C PHE A 77 -11.57 -7.52 3.45
N ASN A 78 -12.30 -7.58 4.57
CA ASN A 78 -13.64 -7.03 4.64
C ASN A 78 -13.58 -5.50 4.75
N TYR A 79 -14.66 -4.80 4.38
CA TYR A 79 -14.70 -3.33 4.39
C TYR A 79 -14.34 -2.70 5.75
N PHE A 80 -14.72 -3.36 6.84
CA PHE A 80 -14.44 -2.89 8.20
C PHE A 80 -13.01 -3.18 8.67
N ASP A 81 -12.35 -4.18 8.10
CA ASP A 81 -10.95 -4.48 8.42
C ASP A 81 -10.00 -3.56 7.63
N PHE A 82 -10.46 -3.06 6.48
CA PHE A 82 -9.70 -2.18 5.59
C PHE A 82 -9.75 -0.69 5.97
N LYS A 83 -10.76 -0.24 6.73
CA LYS A 83 -11.03 1.17 7.00
C LYS A 83 -10.84 1.51 8.47
#